data_AF-A0A6L5K1U5-F1
#
_entry.id   AF-A0A6L5K1U5-F1
#
_cell.length_a   1.000
_cell.length_b   1.000
_cell.length_c   1.000
_cell.angle_alpha   90.00
_cell.angle_beta   90.00
_cell.angle_gamma   90.00
#
_symmetry.space_group_name_H-M   'P 1'
#
loop_
_entity.id
_entity.type
_entity.pdbx_description
1 polymer ?
#
loop_
_entity_poly.entity_id
_entity_poly.type
_entity_poly.pdbx_seq_one_letter_code
_entity_poly.pdbx_strand_id
1 'polypeptide(L)'
;CVGYAYKGERLPGFPTESWVLEKVVPQYKKVKGWKKPIEKTQDFSSLPDAFRDYLKLIEDCVEAKIAVVSTGMERRDTILVEDELKELINLKKIKIQL
;
A
#
# COMPACT_ATOMS: atom_id res chain seq x y z
N CYS A 1 0.17 5.85 9.26
CA CYS A 1 -0.70 6.73 10.06
C CYS A 1 -2.14 6.36 9.70
N VAL A 2 -3.06 6.27 10.66
CA VAL A 2 -4.49 5.91 10.41
C VAL A 2 -5.46 7.04 10.79
N GLY A 3 -4.94 8.22 11.13
CA GLY A 3 -5.74 9.38 11.51
C GLY A 3 -4.92 10.40 12.31
N TYR A 4 -5.56 11.48 12.69
CA TYR A 4 -4.94 12.59 13.40
C TYR A 4 -5.75 12.95 14.63
N ALA A 5 -5.09 13.34 15.70
CA ALA A 5 -5.75 13.91 16.88
C ALA A 5 -5.29 15.36 17.08
N TYR A 6 -6.22 16.26 17.37
CA TYR A 6 -5.94 17.64 17.69
C TYR A 6 -6.61 18.00 19.01
N LYS A 7 -5.85 18.57 19.95
CA LYS A 7 -6.35 18.91 21.30
C LYS A 7 -7.03 17.74 22.04
N GLY A 8 -6.54 16.52 21.82
CA GLY A 8 -7.07 15.30 22.45
C GLY A 8 -8.25 14.65 21.73
N GLU A 9 -8.79 15.28 20.67
CA GLU A 9 -9.91 14.74 19.90
C GLU A 9 -9.47 14.22 18.54
N ARG A 10 -10.09 13.14 18.07
CA ARG A 10 -9.82 12.57 16.74
C ARG A 10 -10.44 13.46 15.67
N LEU A 11 -9.63 13.82 14.68
CA LEU A 11 -10.10 14.54 13.49
C LEU A 11 -10.80 13.57 12.51
N PRO A 12 -11.82 14.06 11.76
CA PRO A 12 -12.52 13.24 10.78
C PRO A 12 -11.66 12.91 9.55
N GLY A 13 -10.58 13.67 9.31
CA GLY A 13 -9.71 13.49 8.16
C GLY A 13 -8.42 14.30 8.27
N PHE A 14 -7.74 14.47 7.14
CA PHE A 14 -6.56 15.33 7.07
C PHE A 14 -6.95 16.81 7.28
N PRO A 15 -6.30 17.54 8.21
CA PRO A 15 -6.63 18.94 8.45
C PRO A 15 -6.17 19.84 7.29
N THR A 16 -7.02 20.77 6.87
CA THR A 16 -6.71 21.73 5.80
C THR A 16 -6.02 22.99 6.30
N GLU A 17 -6.21 23.32 7.57
CA GLU A 17 -5.62 24.47 8.23
C GLU A 17 -4.18 24.16 8.64
N SER A 18 -3.22 24.91 8.11
CA SER A 18 -1.79 24.71 8.41
C SER A 18 -1.48 24.79 9.91
N TRP A 19 -2.08 25.74 10.62
CA TRP A 19 -1.89 25.92 12.06
C TRP A 19 -2.49 24.79 12.92
N VAL A 20 -3.42 24.00 12.36
CA VAL A 20 -3.92 22.77 12.97
C VAL A 20 -2.95 21.64 12.64
N LEU A 21 -2.58 21.47 11.38
CA LEU A 21 -1.65 20.44 10.90
C LEU A 21 -0.30 20.48 11.65
N GLU A 22 0.21 21.66 11.98
CA GLU A 22 1.43 21.84 12.78
C GLU A 22 1.35 21.24 14.19
N LYS A 23 0.13 21.03 14.71
CA LYS A 23 -0.13 20.65 16.11
C LYS A 23 -0.81 19.31 16.26
N VAL A 24 -1.17 18.63 15.18
CA VAL A 24 -1.83 17.32 15.27
C VAL A 24 -0.86 16.25 15.73
N VAL A 25 -1.39 15.27 16.45
CA VAL A 25 -0.68 14.04 16.81
C VAL A 25 -1.13 12.93 15.85
N PRO A 26 -0.24 12.39 15.00
CA PRO A 26 -0.57 11.26 14.15
C PRO A 26 -0.90 10.03 14.99
N GLN A 27 -2.00 9.37 14.66
CA GLN A 27 -2.42 8.12 15.28
C GLN A 27 -1.84 6.95 14.47
N TYR A 28 -0.95 6.17 15.07
CA TYR A 28 -0.29 5.05 14.41
C TYR A 28 -0.88 3.72 14.85
N LYS A 29 -1.03 2.80 13.89
CA LYS A 29 -1.28 1.39 14.15
C LYS A 29 0.02 0.62 14.01
N LYS A 30 0.34 -0.21 15.01
CA LYS A 30 1.50 -1.11 14.97
C LYS A 30 1.10 -2.41 14.27
N VAL A 31 1.98 -2.91 13.42
CA VAL A 31 1.82 -4.17 12.69
C VAL A 31 3.09 -5.00 12.82
N LYS A 32 2.98 -6.29 12.52
CA LYS A 32 4.15 -7.18 12.43
C LYS A 32 4.97 -6.78 11.20
N GLY A 33 6.28 -6.65 11.37
CA GLY A 33 7.22 -6.52 10.25
C GLY A 33 7.57 -7.89 9.65
N TRP A 34 8.32 -7.86 8.56
CA TRP A 34 8.89 -9.04 7.90
C TRP A 34 10.40 -8.87 7.73
N LYS A 35 11.14 -9.99 7.76
CA LYS A 35 12.60 -10.01 7.51
C LYS A 35 12.97 -10.54 6.13
N LYS A 36 12.07 -11.29 5.49
CA LYS A 36 12.29 -11.85 4.15
C LYS A 36 12.24 -10.70 3.12
N PRO A 37 13.24 -10.57 2.23
CA PRO A 37 13.20 -9.61 1.14
C PRO A 37 12.00 -9.87 0.22
N ILE A 38 11.42 -8.79 -0.31
CA ILE A 38 10.33 -8.84 -1.30
C ILE A 38 10.77 -8.31 -2.67
N GLU A 39 12.01 -7.89 -2.80
CA GLU A 39 12.56 -7.29 -4.01
C GLU A 39 12.42 -8.25 -5.20
N LYS A 40 11.99 -7.72 -6.35
CA LYS A 40 11.80 -8.46 -7.61
C LYS A 40 10.77 -9.60 -7.53
N THR A 41 9.92 -9.61 -6.51
CA THR A 41 8.86 -10.61 -6.37
C THR A 41 7.77 -10.37 -7.41
N GLN A 42 7.41 -11.42 -8.15
CA GLN A 42 6.39 -11.35 -9.22
C GLN A 42 5.11 -12.12 -8.89
N ASP A 43 5.09 -12.84 -7.77
CA ASP A 43 3.95 -13.65 -7.34
C ASP A 43 3.50 -13.22 -5.94
N PHE A 44 2.22 -12.85 -5.84
CA PHE A 44 1.59 -12.44 -4.60
C PHE A 44 1.62 -13.54 -3.53
N SER A 45 1.54 -14.81 -3.95
CA SER A 45 1.52 -15.95 -3.03
C SER A 45 2.86 -16.12 -2.29
N SER A 46 3.95 -15.62 -2.89
CA SER A 46 5.32 -15.73 -2.36
C SER A 46 5.70 -14.63 -1.35
N LEU A 47 4.86 -13.60 -1.22
CA LEU A 47 5.04 -12.52 -0.25
C LEU A 47 4.89 -13.03 1.20
N PRO A 48 5.63 -12.46 2.17
CA PRO A 48 5.47 -12.79 3.58
C PRO A 48 4.03 -12.53 4.07
N ASP A 49 3.52 -13.35 4.97
CA ASP A 49 2.18 -13.17 5.55
C ASP A 49 2.00 -11.78 6.18
N ALA A 50 2.99 -11.35 6.97
CA ALA A 50 2.98 -10.02 7.59
C ALA A 50 2.96 -8.87 6.56
N PHE A 51 3.51 -9.08 5.37
CA PHE A 51 3.42 -8.10 4.28
C PHE A 51 2.02 -8.06 3.68
N ARG A 52 1.40 -9.24 3.45
CA ARG A 52 0.03 -9.33 2.95
C ARG A 52 -0.99 -8.76 3.94
N ASP A 53 -0.79 -9.00 5.23
CA ASP A 53 -1.60 -8.39 6.30
C ASP A 53 -1.47 -6.86 6.29
N TYR A 54 -0.29 -6.34 5.98
CA TYR A 54 -0.05 -4.90 5.85
C TYR A 54 -0.76 -4.31 4.63
N LEU A 55 -0.74 -4.99 3.48
CA LEU A 55 -1.51 -4.57 2.30
C LEU A 55 -3.01 -4.53 2.61
N LYS A 56 -3.54 -5.58 3.24
CA LYS A 56 -4.95 -5.62 3.66
C LYS A 56 -5.30 -4.48 4.61
N LEU A 57 -4.41 -4.15 5.55
CA LEU A 57 -4.61 -3.00 6.43
C LEU A 57 -4.73 -1.69 5.64
N ILE A 58 -3.91 -1.50 4.61
CA ILE A 58 -4.00 -0.32 3.76
C ILE A 58 -5.35 -0.29 3.04
N GLU A 59 -5.77 -1.39 2.42
CA GLU A 59 -7.08 -1.52 1.75
C GLU A 59 -8.23 -1.17 2.70
N ASP A 60 -8.22 -1.71 3.92
CA ASP A 60 -9.23 -1.43 4.96
C ASP A 60 -9.23 0.06 5.37
N CYS A 61 -8.07 0.74 5.36
CA CYS A 61 -7.98 2.14 5.76
C CYS A 61 -8.42 3.12 4.67
N VAL A 62 -8.28 2.74 3.40
CA VAL A 62 -8.60 3.61 2.24
C VAL A 62 -9.88 3.21 1.53
N GLU A 63 -10.50 2.09 1.95
CA GLU A 63 -11.73 1.53 1.38
C GLU A 63 -11.62 1.26 -0.13
N ALA A 64 -10.41 0.89 -0.59
CA ALA A 64 -10.13 0.58 -1.98
C ALA A 64 -9.15 -0.59 -2.09
N LYS A 65 -9.31 -1.39 -3.14
CA LYS A 65 -8.43 -2.54 -3.41
C LYS A 65 -7.07 -2.10 -3.94
N ILE A 66 -6.04 -2.81 -3.55
CA ILE A 66 -4.71 -2.69 -4.13
C ILE A 66 -4.68 -3.56 -5.38
N ALA A 67 -4.57 -2.89 -6.53
CA ALA A 67 -4.56 -3.59 -7.80
C ALA A 67 -3.13 -3.93 -8.28
N VAL A 68 -2.12 -3.17 -7.85
CA VAL A 68 -0.72 -3.29 -8.30
C VAL A 68 0.25 -3.10 -7.14
N VAL A 69 1.28 -3.95 -7.06
CA VAL A 69 2.40 -3.82 -6.12
C VAL A 69 3.72 -3.81 -6.87
N SER A 70 4.43 -2.67 -6.87
CA SER A 70 5.81 -2.61 -7.37
C SER A 70 6.78 -3.15 -6.32
N THR A 71 7.68 -4.03 -6.74
CA THR A 71 8.68 -4.69 -5.90
C THR A 71 10.11 -4.42 -6.35
N GLY A 72 10.32 -3.57 -7.36
CA GLY A 72 11.64 -3.29 -7.90
C GLY A 72 11.66 -2.19 -8.96
N MET A 73 12.83 -1.96 -9.54
CA MET A 73 13.05 -0.92 -10.54
C MET A 73 12.59 -1.34 -11.95
N GLU A 74 12.69 -2.63 -12.26
CA GLU A 74 12.33 -3.13 -13.58
C GLU A 74 10.81 -3.20 -13.74
N ARG A 75 10.31 -2.98 -14.97
CA ARG A 75 8.87 -3.12 -15.27
C ARG A 75 8.30 -4.48 -14.89
N ARG A 76 9.12 -5.53 -14.99
CA ARG A 76 8.75 -6.89 -14.63
C ARG A 76 8.67 -7.11 -13.11
N ASP A 77 9.27 -6.24 -12.30
CA ASP A 77 9.30 -6.37 -10.83
C ASP A 77 8.00 -5.79 -10.25
N THR A 78 6.86 -6.25 -10.79
CA THR A 78 5.52 -5.76 -10.45
C THR A 78 4.57 -6.94 -10.34
N ILE A 79 3.76 -6.94 -9.28
CA ILE A 79 2.68 -7.90 -9.05
C ILE A 79 1.36 -7.22 -9.44
N LEU A 80 0.61 -7.83 -10.35
CA LEU A 80 -0.81 -7.47 -10.57
C LEU A 80 -1.66 -8.34 -9.65
N VAL A 81 -2.38 -7.70 -8.74
CA VAL A 81 -3.21 -8.35 -7.72
C VAL A 81 -4.65 -8.51 -8.21
N GLU A 82 -5.17 -7.50 -8.91
CA GLU A 82 -6.52 -7.52 -9.43
C GLU A 82 -6.57 -8.07 -10.86
N ASP A 83 -7.34 -9.15 -11.03
CA ASP A 83 -7.48 -9.84 -12.31
C ASP A 83 -8.16 -8.99 -13.39
N GLU A 84 -9.04 -8.09 -12.99
CA GLU A 84 -9.79 -7.21 -13.90
C GLU A 84 -8.86 -6.24 -14.66
N LEU A 85 -7.72 -5.87 -14.05
CA LEU A 85 -6.69 -5.09 -14.74
C LEU A 85 -5.99 -5.86 -15.87
N LYS A 86 -6.06 -7.20 -15.89
CA LYS A 86 -5.42 -8.00 -16.95
C LYS A 86 -6.03 -7.73 -18.32
N GLU A 87 -7.31 -7.35 -18.37
CA GLU A 87 -8.01 -7.00 -19.61
C GLU A 87 -7.65 -5.58 -20.08
N LEU A 88 -7.35 -4.67 -19.16
CA LEU A 88 -6.99 -3.28 -19.45
C LEU A 88 -5.49 -3.09 -19.73
N ILE A 89 -4.65 -4.02 -19.23
CA ILE A 89 -3.19 -3.92 -19.26
C ILE A 89 -2.60 -5.14 -19.97
N ASN A 90 -1.91 -4.92 -21.09
CA ASN A 90 -1.24 -5.99 -21.82
C ASN A 90 0.01 -6.47 -21.07
N LEU A 91 -0.17 -7.47 -20.20
CA LEU A 91 0.87 -8.14 -19.44
C LEU A 91 2.01 -8.70 -20.28
N LYS A 92 1.71 -9.18 -21.50
CA LYS A 92 2.74 -9.67 -22.43
C LYS A 92 3.63 -8.51 -22.87
N LYS A 93 3.10 -7.34 -23.21
CA LYS A 93 3.92 -6.17 -23.55
C LYS A 93 4.78 -5.67 -22.38
N ILE A 94 4.27 -5.70 -21.15
CA ILE A 94 5.05 -5.31 -19.95
C ILE A 94 6.23 -6.25 -19.72
N LYS A 95 6.03 -7.56 -19.96
CA LYS A 95 7.09 -8.57 -19.84
C LYS A 95 8.02 -8.64 -21.06
N ILE A 96 7.57 -8.20 -22.24
CA ILE A 96 8.26 -8.34 -23.55
C ILE A 96 8.96 -7.05 -24.02
N GLN A 97 8.81 -5.90 -23.35
CA GLN A 97 9.61 -4.70 -23.68
C GLN A 97 11.05 -4.77 -23.12
N LEU A 98 11.71 -5.89 -23.42
CA LEU A 98 13.13 -6.17 -23.40
C LEU A 98 13.55 -6.52 -24.84
#